data_AF-A0A833VZZ2-F1
#
_entry.id   AF-A0A833VZZ2-F1
#
_cell.length_a   1.000
_cell.length_b   1.000
_cell.length_c   1.000
_cell.angle_alpha   90.00
_cell.angle_beta   90.00
_cell.angle_gamma   90.00
#
_symmetry.space_group_name_H-M   'P 1'
#
loop_
_entity.id
_entity.type
_entity.pdbx_description
1 polymer ?
#
loop_
_entity_poly.entity_id
_entity_poly.type
_entity_poly.pdbx_seq_one_letter_code
_entity_poly.pdbx_strand_id
1 'polypeptide(L)'
;MYSVRLEGNFDLIKIAKLTPGFVGADLQSLVDKAGTLAMKRILYERQYRLNLGDFWTQPWDETELESLSITMANYEEAAKLIQPSLRREGFTSIPNVTWNDVGGLSFIKNVFNECIVQRIKIHEIHEKMRLKFQAGVLLFGPPGCGKTLIAKAVANEAGANFIHIKYRGGKETNVLLFGTSM
;
A
#
# COMPACT_ATOMS: atom_id res chain seq x y z
N MET A 1 -11.44 13.45 28.14
CA MET A 1 -10.85 13.35 26.79
C MET A 1 -11.94 12.81 25.90
N TYR A 2 -12.60 13.66 25.11
CA TYR A 2 -13.73 13.21 24.28
C TYR A 2 -13.20 12.27 23.20
N SER A 3 -13.64 11.02 23.24
CA SER A 3 -13.32 10.03 22.21
C SER A 3 -14.14 10.37 20.97
N VAL A 4 -13.48 10.68 19.86
CA VAL A 4 -14.15 10.96 18.59
C VAL A 4 -14.78 9.66 18.08
N ARG A 5 -16.06 9.71 17.71
CA ARG A 5 -16.80 8.52 17.27
C ARG A 5 -16.45 8.17 15.82
N LEU A 6 -16.43 6.88 15.52
CA LEU A 6 -16.44 6.38 14.16
C LEU A 6 -17.89 6.28 13.68
N GLU A 7 -18.19 6.84 12.52
CA GLU A 7 -19.54 6.77 11.93
C GLU A 7 -19.55 5.89 10.68
N GLY A 8 -20.63 5.10 10.57
CA GLY A 8 -20.91 4.26 9.42
C GLY A 8 -20.11 2.95 9.42
N ASN A 9 -20.14 2.28 8.27
CA ASN A 9 -19.44 1.02 8.10
C ASN A 9 -17.96 1.25 7.80
N PHE A 10 -17.11 0.85 8.74
CA PHE A 10 -15.66 0.92 8.61
C PHE A 10 -15.09 -0.36 8.00
N ASP A 11 -14.55 -0.24 6.79
CA ASP A 11 -13.88 -1.34 6.10
C ASP A 11 -12.38 -1.31 6.38
N LEU A 12 -11.97 -2.00 7.45
CA LEU A 12 -10.56 -2.13 7.83
C LEU A 12 -9.72 -2.83 6.75
N ILE A 13 -10.32 -3.73 5.97
CA ILE A 13 -9.62 -4.44 4.89
C ILE A 13 -9.30 -3.44 3.76
N LYS A 14 -10.21 -2.53 3.45
CA LYS A 14 -9.96 -1.45 2.49
C LYS A 14 -8.87 -0.50 2.99
N ILE A 15 -8.84 -0.14 4.27
CA ILE A 15 -7.75 0.68 4.84
C ILE A 15 -6.40 -0.04 4.68
N ALA A 16 -6.33 -1.32 5.06
CA ALA A 16 -5.10 -2.11 4.93
C ALA A 16 -4.56 -2.13 3.48
N LYS A 17 -5.46 -2.23 2.48
CA LYS A 17 -5.09 -2.15 1.06
C LYS A 17 -4.63 -0.76 0.61
N LEU A 18 -5.08 0.31 1.27
CA LEU A 18 -4.69 1.69 0.97
C LEU A 18 -3.38 2.12 1.64
N THR A 19 -2.87 1.34 2.59
CA THR A 19 -1.68 1.67 3.39
C THR A 19 -0.48 0.74 3.14
N PRO A 20 -0.09 0.41 1.89
CA PRO A 20 1.08 -0.41 1.66
C PRO A 20 2.35 0.34 2.07
N GLY A 21 3.20 -0.31 2.87
CA GLY A 21 4.45 0.27 3.36
C GLY A 21 4.27 1.25 4.54
N PHE A 22 3.10 1.29 5.15
CA PHE A 22 2.89 2.02 6.40
C PHE A 22 3.45 1.21 7.57
N VAL A 23 4.18 1.87 8.47
CA VAL A 23 4.56 1.32 9.78
C VAL A 23 3.63 1.86 10.87
N GLY A 24 3.76 1.39 12.12
CA GLY A 24 2.90 1.83 13.23
C GLY A 24 2.81 3.35 13.38
N ALA A 25 3.91 4.08 13.19
CA ALA A 25 3.93 5.55 13.22
C ALA A 25 3.15 6.20 12.06
N ASP A 26 3.16 5.59 10.88
CA ASP A 26 2.39 6.09 9.73
C ASP A 26 0.90 5.84 9.93
N LEU A 27 0.53 4.70 10.54
CA LEU A 27 -0.86 4.41 10.89
C LEU A 27 -1.38 5.36 11.98
N GLN A 28 -0.55 5.71 12.97
CA GLN A 28 -0.91 6.75 13.93
C GLN A 28 -1.14 8.10 13.22
N SER A 29 -0.22 8.48 12.33
CA SER A 29 -0.36 9.69 11.52
C SER A 29 -1.63 9.67 10.66
N LEU A 30 -2.05 8.49 10.17
CA LEU A 30 -3.28 8.30 9.41
C LEU A 30 -4.53 8.60 10.25
N VAL A 31 -4.57 8.08 11.47
CA VAL A 31 -5.67 8.34 12.40
C VAL A 31 -5.74 9.82 12.76
N ASP A 32 -4.60 10.43 13.10
CA ASP A 32 -4.54 11.85 13.45
C ASP A 32 -4.98 12.75 12.28
N LYS A 33 -4.59 12.38 11.06
CA LYS A 33 -4.97 13.11 9.85
C LYS A 33 -6.46 12.95 9.53
N ALA A 34 -7.02 11.74 9.67
CA ALA A 34 -8.44 11.49 9.50
C ALA A 34 -9.28 12.30 10.51
N GLY A 35 -8.85 12.34 11.78
CA GLY A 35 -9.44 13.18 12.82
C GLY A 35 -9.39 14.67 12.48
N THR A 36 -8.26 15.15 11.98
CA THR A 36 -8.10 16.55 11.54
C THR A 36 -9.06 16.88 10.38
N LEU A 37 -9.25 15.97 9.43
CA LEU A 37 -10.17 16.15 8.30
C LEU A 37 -11.63 16.17 8.76
N ALA A 38 -12.00 15.33 9.72
CA ALA A 38 -13.33 15.35 10.34
C ALA A 38 -13.58 16.68 11.07
N MET A 39 -12.61 17.16 11.86
CA MET A 39 -12.73 18.48 12.52
C MET A 39 -12.87 19.61 11.51
N LYS A 40 -12.06 19.61 10.43
CA LYS A 40 -12.15 20.62 9.38
C LYS A 40 -13.55 20.69 8.77
N ARG A 41 -14.20 19.56 8.52
CA ARG A 41 -15.57 19.51 7.99
C ARG A 41 -16.53 20.30 8.88
N ILE A 42 -16.53 20.03 10.18
CA ILE A 42 -17.43 20.71 11.12
C ILE A 42 -17.08 22.19 11.26
N LEU A 43 -15.80 22.53 11.24
CA LEU A 43 -15.35 23.91 11.29
C LEU A 43 -15.82 24.71 10.07
N TYR A 44 -15.80 24.11 8.88
CA TYR A 44 -16.35 24.74 7.67
C TYR A 44 -17.87 24.90 7.74
N GLU A 45 -18.59 23.89 8.23
CA GLU A 45 -20.04 23.98 8.43
C GLU A 45 -20.39 25.09 9.44
N ARG A 46 -19.63 25.18 10.53
CA ARG A 46 -19.74 26.24 11.55
C ARG A 46 -19.47 27.62 10.96
N GLN A 47 -18.38 27.76 10.19
CA GLN A 47 -18.04 29.02 9.50
C GLN A 47 -19.17 29.48 8.58
N TYR A 48 -19.71 28.55 7.78
CA TYR A 48 -20.80 28.83 6.85
C TYR A 48 -22.08 29.25 7.58
N ARG A 49 -22.44 28.54 8.65
CA ARG A 49 -23.65 28.81 9.44
C ARG A 49 -23.60 30.15 10.19
N LEU A 50 -22.44 30.47 10.76
CA LEU A 50 -22.26 31.66 11.60
C LEU A 50 -21.93 32.93 10.80
N ASN A 51 -21.34 32.80 9.60
CA ASN A 51 -20.92 33.92 8.74
C ASN A 51 -20.17 35.04 9.50
N LEU A 52 -19.39 34.64 10.52
CA LEU A 52 -18.73 35.48 11.51
C LEU A 52 -17.22 35.33 11.38
N GLY A 53 -16.45 36.42 11.54
CA GLY A 53 -14.97 36.38 11.53
C GLY A 53 -14.37 35.61 12.71
N ASP A 54 -15.09 35.58 13.83
CA ASP A 54 -14.62 35.01 15.11
C ASP A 54 -15.25 33.64 15.42
N PHE A 55 -15.72 32.90 14.42
CA PHE A 55 -16.41 31.62 14.63
C PHE A 55 -15.57 30.58 15.42
N TRP A 56 -14.24 30.71 15.38
CA TRP A 56 -13.26 29.89 16.10
C TRP A 56 -13.22 30.10 17.62
N THR A 57 -13.70 31.24 18.12
CA THR A 57 -13.66 31.58 19.57
C THR A 57 -14.97 31.29 20.28
N GLN A 58 -16.03 31.03 19.52
CA GLN A 58 -17.34 30.67 20.06
C GLN A 58 -17.29 29.29 20.73
N PRO A 59 -17.96 29.07 21.87
CA PRO A 59 -18.04 27.77 22.51
C PRO A 59 -18.76 26.74 21.62
N TRP A 60 -18.36 25.48 21.72
CA TRP A 60 -19.01 24.38 21.00
C TRP A 60 -20.29 23.98 21.71
N ASP A 61 -21.38 23.83 20.97
CA ASP A 61 -22.61 23.27 21.50
C ASP A 61 -22.56 21.73 21.52
N GLU A 62 -23.44 21.12 22.31
CA GLU A 62 -23.46 19.66 22.52
C GLU A 62 -23.86 18.92 21.23
N THR A 63 -24.71 19.53 20.40
CA THR A 63 -25.14 18.96 19.11
C THR A 63 -24.04 18.95 18.05
N GLU A 64 -23.18 19.97 18.05
CA GLU A 64 -21.99 20.06 17.20
C GLU A 64 -20.97 19.01 17.59
N LEU A 65 -20.76 18.80 18.89
CA LEU A 65 -19.86 17.77 19.41
C LEU A 65 -20.38 16.36 19.10
N GLU A 66 -21.70 16.14 19.15
CA GLU A 66 -22.31 14.87 18.76
C GLU A 66 -22.19 14.58 17.25
N SER A 67 -22.18 15.62 16.42
CA SER A 67 -21.94 15.51 14.98
C SER A 67 -20.48 15.22 14.60
N LEU A 68 -19.54 15.32 15.54
CA LEU A 68 -18.12 15.03 15.33
C LEU A 68 -17.87 13.53 15.23
N SER A 69 -17.93 13.07 13.98
CA SER A 69 -17.62 11.72 13.57
C SER A 69 -16.47 11.67 12.57
N ILE A 70 -15.65 10.62 12.66
CA ILE A 70 -14.73 10.25 11.60
C ILE A 70 -15.41 9.22 10.72
N THR A 71 -15.42 9.49 9.42
CA THR A 71 -16.02 8.62 8.40
C THR A 71 -14.93 7.89 7.61
N MET A 72 -15.31 6.83 6.89
CA MET A 72 -14.40 6.11 5.99
C MET A 72 -13.75 7.04 4.94
N ALA A 73 -14.50 8.03 4.44
CA ALA A 73 -13.99 9.02 3.50
C ALA A 73 -12.83 9.85 4.07
N ASN A 74 -12.82 10.11 5.39
CA ASN A 74 -11.70 10.80 6.03
C ASN A 74 -10.43 9.95 6.03
N TYR A 75 -10.54 8.63 6.20
CA TYR A 75 -9.39 7.72 6.11
C TYR A 75 -8.90 7.56 4.68
N GLU A 76 -9.80 7.46 3.71
CA GLU A 76 -9.43 7.40 2.28
C GLU A 76 -8.68 8.65 1.83
N GLU A 77 -9.12 9.82 2.30
CA GLU A 77 -8.46 11.08 1.98
C GLU A 77 -7.14 11.24 2.76
N ALA A 78 -7.11 10.86 4.04
CA ALA A 78 -5.89 10.88 4.85
C ALA A 78 -4.79 9.97 4.25
N ALA A 79 -5.15 8.79 3.74
CA ALA A 79 -4.20 7.85 3.14
C ALA A 79 -3.47 8.45 1.91
N LYS A 80 -4.12 9.35 1.17
CA LYS A 80 -3.50 10.05 0.03
C LYS A 80 -2.48 11.10 0.46
N LEU A 81 -2.64 11.66 1.66
CA LEU A 81 -1.84 12.79 2.16
C LEU A 81 -0.60 12.35 2.94
N ILE A 82 -0.51 11.07 3.31
CA ILE A 82 0.58 10.55 4.14
C ILE A 82 1.56 9.78 3.27
N GLN A 83 2.84 10.08 3.44
CA GLN A 83 3.90 9.34 2.80
C GLN A 83 4.30 8.14 3.68
N PRO A 84 4.19 6.90 3.19
CA PRO A 84 4.64 5.74 3.95
C PRO A 84 6.14 5.80 4.26
N SER A 85 6.52 5.37 5.47
CA SER A 85 7.92 5.35 5.90
C SER A 85 8.76 4.39 5.07
N LEU A 86 8.22 3.22 4.68
CA LEU A 86 8.94 2.24 3.86
C LEU A 86 9.23 2.73 2.44
N ARG A 87 8.51 3.74 1.93
CA ARG A 87 8.86 4.38 0.65
C ARG A 87 10.16 5.18 0.71
N ARG A 88 10.60 5.63 1.89
CA ARG A 88 11.81 6.47 2.02
C ARG A 88 13.12 5.69 1.81
N GLU A 89 13.11 4.37 1.99
CA GLU A 89 14.31 3.52 1.88
C GLU A 89 14.43 2.75 0.55
N GLY A 90 13.58 3.04 -0.44
CA GLY A 90 13.66 2.37 -1.75
C GLY A 90 13.04 0.95 -1.78
N PHE A 91 12.28 0.57 -0.76
CA PHE A 91 11.41 -0.61 -0.81
C PHE A 91 10.20 -0.27 -1.68
N THR A 92 10.18 -0.82 -2.90
CA THR A 92 9.10 -0.53 -3.84
C THR A 92 7.86 -1.32 -3.50
N SER A 93 6.71 -0.65 -3.61
CA SER A 93 5.39 -1.28 -3.65
C SER A 93 5.30 -2.25 -4.83
N ILE A 94 4.29 -3.13 -4.80
CA ILE A 94 3.89 -3.99 -5.91
C ILE A 94 3.96 -3.19 -7.24
N PRO A 95 4.78 -3.60 -8.22
CA PRO A 95 4.91 -2.90 -9.50
C PRO A 95 3.57 -2.81 -10.22
N ASN A 96 3.40 -1.86 -11.13
CA ASN A 96 2.20 -1.74 -11.99
C ASN A 96 2.34 -2.43 -13.36
N VAL A 97 3.46 -3.12 -13.59
CA VAL A 97 3.72 -3.87 -14.84
C VAL A 97 3.01 -5.20 -14.76
N THR A 98 2.28 -5.57 -15.81
CA THR A 98 1.50 -6.80 -15.92
C THR A 98 2.08 -7.73 -16.98
N TRP A 99 1.57 -8.97 -17.09
CA TRP A 99 1.96 -9.87 -18.17
C TRP A 99 1.61 -9.36 -19.58
N ASN A 100 0.67 -8.43 -19.71
CA ASN A 100 0.30 -7.81 -20.99
C ASN A 100 1.40 -6.87 -21.50
N ASP A 101 2.20 -6.31 -20.60
CA ASP A 101 3.33 -5.44 -20.95
C ASP A 101 4.55 -6.25 -21.43
N VAL A 102 4.54 -7.57 -21.27
CA VAL A 102 5.61 -8.48 -21.67
C VAL A 102 5.22 -9.23 -22.95
N GLY A 103 5.86 -8.89 -24.07
CA GLY A 103 5.64 -9.58 -25.35
C GLY A 103 6.18 -11.01 -25.37
N GLY A 104 5.40 -11.95 -25.93
CA GLY A 104 5.82 -13.34 -26.17
C GLY A 104 6.11 -14.13 -24.90
N LEU A 105 7.11 -15.02 -24.96
CA LEU A 105 7.67 -15.76 -23.82
C LEU A 105 6.69 -16.64 -23.03
N SER A 106 5.63 -17.17 -23.67
CA SER A 106 4.58 -17.98 -23.04
C SER A 106 5.11 -19.10 -22.14
N PHE A 107 6.13 -19.83 -22.60
CA PHE A 107 6.80 -20.86 -21.81
C PHE A 107 7.39 -20.31 -20.50
N ILE A 108 8.15 -19.20 -20.57
CA ILE A 108 8.76 -18.58 -19.39
C ILE A 108 7.69 -18.03 -18.44
N LYS A 109 6.60 -17.46 -18.97
CA LYS A 109 5.46 -16.99 -18.16
C LYS A 109 4.87 -18.13 -17.33
N ASN A 110 4.68 -19.31 -17.93
CA ASN A 110 4.18 -20.50 -17.23
C ASN A 110 5.14 -20.96 -16.13
N VAL A 111 6.44 -21.05 -16.42
CA VAL A 111 7.47 -21.42 -15.43
C VAL A 111 7.46 -20.46 -14.24
N PHE A 112 7.41 -19.15 -14.47
CA PHE A 112 7.32 -18.18 -13.38
C PHE A 112 6.03 -18.28 -12.58
N ASN A 113 4.91 -18.58 -13.25
CA ASN A 113 3.64 -18.73 -12.59
C ASN A 113 3.66 -19.90 -11.59
N GLU A 114 4.18 -21.06 -12.01
CA GLU A 114 4.29 -22.25 -11.16
C GLU A 114 5.36 -22.13 -10.08
N CYS A 115 6.54 -21.61 -10.42
CA CYS A 115 7.66 -21.55 -9.50
C CYS A 115 7.52 -20.45 -8.43
N ILE A 116 6.88 -19.32 -8.77
CA ILE A 116 6.87 -18.11 -7.93
C ILE A 116 5.45 -17.70 -7.57
N VAL A 117 4.61 -17.36 -8.56
CA VAL A 117 3.31 -16.74 -8.32
C VAL A 117 2.38 -17.64 -7.53
N GLN A 118 2.20 -18.90 -7.96
CA GLN A 118 1.35 -19.87 -7.28
C GLN A 118 1.84 -20.19 -5.87
N ARG A 119 3.16 -20.27 -5.65
CA ARG A 119 3.72 -20.54 -4.33
C ARG A 119 3.46 -19.41 -3.34
N ILE A 120 3.50 -18.16 -3.81
CA ILE A 120 3.17 -16.98 -2.97
C ILE A 120 1.66 -16.92 -2.72
N LYS A 121 0.83 -17.18 -3.73
CA LYS A 121 -0.64 -17.12 -3.60
C LYS A 121 -1.24 -18.26 -2.77
N ILE A 122 -0.64 -19.45 -2.80
CA ILE A 122 -1.19 -20.68 -2.19
C ILE A 122 -0.20 -21.24 -1.16
N HIS A 123 0.27 -20.38 -0.25
CA HIS A 123 1.29 -20.75 0.74
C HIS A 123 0.89 -21.97 1.58
N GLU A 124 -0.37 -22.04 2.04
CA GLU A 124 -0.89 -23.09 2.93
C GLU A 124 -0.79 -24.52 2.37
N ILE A 125 -0.97 -24.70 1.06
CA ILE A 125 -0.89 -26.02 0.41
C ILE A 125 0.57 -26.46 0.28
N HIS A 126 1.46 -25.53 -0.06
CA HIS A 126 2.87 -25.83 -0.28
C HIS A 126 3.63 -26.07 1.02
N GLU A 127 3.25 -25.40 2.11
CA GLU A 127 3.84 -25.62 3.45
C GLU A 127 3.57 -27.04 3.95
N LYS A 128 2.33 -27.54 3.77
CA LYS A 128 1.93 -28.91 4.11
C LYS A 128 2.68 -29.97 3.31
N MET A 129 3.05 -29.66 2.06
CA MET A 129 3.79 -30.58 1.20
C MET A 129 5.32 -30.59 1.45
N ARG A 130 5.85 -29.75 2.37
CA ARG A 130 7.30 -29.64 2.66
C ARG A 130 8.16 -29.45 1.40
N LEU A 131 7.60 -28.88 0.34
CA LEU A 131 8.31 -28.65 -0.90
C LEU A 131 9.31 -27.51 -0.68
N LYS A 132 10.61 -27.82 -0.70
CA LYS A 132 11.67 -26.80 -0.60
C LYS A 132 11.44 -25.74 -1.68
N PHE A 133 11.40 -24.48 -1.25
CA PHE A 133 11.38 -23.34 -2.16
C PHE A 133 12.75 -23.27 -2.86
N GLN A 134 12.76 -23.20 -4.19
CA GLN A 134 14.01 -22.93 -4.90
C GLN A 134 14.32 -21.44 -4.75
N ALA A 135 15.35 -21.14 -3.96
CA ALA A 135 15.74 -19.79 -3.59
C ALA A 135 16.41 -19.08 -4.78
N GLY A 136 15.61 -18.36 -5.57
CA GLY A 136 16.07 -17.35 -6.52
C GLY A 136 16.10 -17.81 -7.99
N VAL A 137 15.75 -16.89 -8.88
CA VAL A 137 15.84 -17.05 -10.33
C VAL A 137 16.89 -16.10 -10.87
N LEU A 138 17.81 -16.61 -11.70
CA LEU A 138 18.78 -15.79 -12.43
C LEU A 138 18.29 -15.55 -13.85
N LEU A 139 17.95 -14.31 -14.16
CA LEU A 139 17.66 -13.88 -15.53
C LEU A 139 18.95 -13.33 -16.18
N PHE A 140 19.45 -14.00 -17.21
CA PHE A 140 20.63 -13.57 -17.96
C PHE A 140 20.29 -13.31 -19.43
N GLY A 141 21.01 -12.40 -20.07
CA GLY A 141 20.84 -12.05 -21.48
C GLY A 141 21.32 -10.63 -21.80
N PRO A 142 21.40 -10.25 -23.08
CA PRO A 142 21.83 -8.92 -23.52
C PRO A 142 21.00 -7.79 -22.88
N PRO A 143 21.55 -6.56 -22.75
CA PRO A 143 20.76 -5.42 -22.31
C PRO A 143 19.57 -5.19 -23.27
N GLY A 144 18.42 -4.78 -22.73
CA GLY A 144 17.21 -4.56 -23.53
C GLY A 144 16.29 -5.77 -23.72
N CYS A 145 16.68 -7.00 -23.34
CA CYS A 145 15.82 -8.20 -23.49
C CYS A 145 14.69 -8.33 -22.43
N GLY A 146 14.24 -7.24 -21.81
CA GLY A 146 13.07 -7.27 -20.91
C GLY A 146 13.26 -7.96 -19.56
N LYS A 147 14.49 -8.31 -19.14
CA LYS A 147 14.75 -9.01 -17.86
C LYS A 147 14.11 -8.30 -16.65
N THR A 148 14.32 -6.99 -16.54
CA THR A 148 13.73 -6.17 -15.46
C THR A 148 12.21 -6.05 -15.61
N LEU A 149 11.69 -6.06 -16.84
CA LEU A 149 10.27 -5.97 -17.12
C LEU A 149 9.54 -7.24 -16.67
N ILE A 150 10.09 -8.42 -17.00
CA ILE A 150 9.59 -9.73 -16.56
C ILE A 150 9.60 -9.80 -15.02
N ALA A 151 10.70 -9.39 -14.39
CA ALA A 151 10.82 -9.39 -12.93
C ALA A 151 9.72 -8.56 -12.25
N LYS A 152 9.40 -7.37 -12.81
CA LYS A 152 8.31 -6.53 -12.32
C LYS A 152 6.92 -7.15 -12.55
N ALA A 153 6.68 -7.75 -13.72
CA ALA A 153 5.43 -8.43 -14.04
C ALA A 153 5.16 -9.61 -13.10
N VAL A 154 6.18 -10.43 -12.82
CA VAL A 154 6.08 -11.56 -11.88
C VAL A 154 5.77 -11.08 -10.46
N ALA A 155 6.40 -10.00 -10.00
CA ALA A 155 6.13 -9.42 -8.69
C ALA A 155 4.70 -8.87 -8.58
N ASN A 156 4.22 -8.18 -9.61
CA ASN A 156 2.82 -7.71 -9.68
C ASN A 156 1.84 -8.88 -9.60
N GLU A 157 2.07 -9.93 -10.38
CA GLU A 157 1.19 -11.09 -10.45
C GLU A 157 1.18 -11.91 -9.17
N ALA A 158 2.32 -11.97 -8.48
CA ALA A 158 2.44 -12.55 -7.15
C ALA A 158 1.81 -11.68 -6.05
N GLY A 159 1.50 -10.40 -6.32
CA GLY A 159 1.12 -9.44 -5.28
C GLY A 159 2.26 -9.18 -4.30
N ALA A 160 3.51 -9.37 -4.72
CA ALA A 160 4.69 -9.31 -3.87
C ALA A 160 5.41 -7.97 -4.01
N ASN A 161 6.07 -7.55 -2.93
CA ASN A 161 6.96 -6.39 -2.98
C ASN A 161 8.13 -6.65 -3.91
N PHE A 162 8.52 -5.64 -4.68
CA PHE A 162 9.67 -5.70 -5.57
C PHE A 162 10.83 -4.94 -4.91
N ILE A 163 12.04 -5.50 -4.98
CA ILE A 163 13.24 -4.83 -4.48
C ILE A 163 14.26 -4.87 -5.60
N HIS A 164 14.75 -3.70 -6.01
CA HIS A 164 15.71 -3.59 -7.11
C HIS A 164 17.06 -3.13 -6.57
N ILE A 165 18.02 -4.04 -6.51
CA ILE A 165 19.37 -3.78 -6.02
C ILE A 165 20.30 -3.56 -7.23
N LYS A 166 20.88 -2.36 -7.37
CA LYS A 166 21.89 -2.07 -8.40
C LYS A 166 23.27 -1.97 -7.75
N TYR A 167 24.16 -2.91 -8.09
CA TYR A 167 25.56 -2.85 -7.64
C TYR A 167 26.34 -1.81 -8.46
N ARG A 168 27.11 -0.93 -7.79
CA ARG A 168 27.88 0.17 -8.42
C ARG A 168 29.10 -0.29 -9.25
N GLY A 169 29.30 -1.59 -9.46
CA GLY A 169 30.47 -2.18 -10.15
C GLY A 169 30.26 -2.69 -11.58
N GLY A 170 29.17 -2.32 -12.28
CA GLY A 170 29.08 -2.48 -13.74
C GLY A 170 28.44 -3.77 -14.29
N LYS A 171 27.92 -4.67 -13.46
CA LYS A 171 27.03 -5.76 -13.91
C LYS A 171 25.68 -5.63 -13.21
N GLU A 172 24.64 -5.33 -13.99
CA GLU A 172 23.28 -5.21 -13.48
C GLU A 172 22.76 -6.60 -13.09
N THR A 173 22.61 -6.83 -11.79
CA THR A 173 22.00 -8.05 -11.24
C THR A 173 20.69 -7.68 -10.59
N ASN A 174 19.57 -8.04 -11.20
CA ASN A 174 18.26 -7.88 -10.59
C ASN A 174 18.04 -9.02 -9.60
N VAL A 175 18.09 -8.72 -8.30
CA VAL A 175 17.76 -9.70 -7.24
C VAL A 175 16.30 -9.50 -6.87
N LEU A 176 15.47 -10.51 -7.11
CA LEU A 176 14.08 -10.56 -6.65
C LEU A 176 14.06 -11.20 -5.25
N LEU A 177 13.68 -10.42 -4.24
CA LEU A 177 13.36 -10.94 -2.91
C LEU A 177 11.84 -10.97 -2.77
N PHE A 178 11.27 -12.17 -2.66
CA PHE A 178 9.86 -12.36 -2.39
C PHE A 178 9.68 -12.38 -0.87
N GLY A 179 9.13 -11.29 -0.32
CA GLY A 179 8.61 -11.26 1.03
C GLY A 179 7.10 -11.46 0.99
N THR A 180 6.59 -12.46 1.70
CA THR A 180 5.16 -12.51 2.04
C THR A 180 4.92 -11.45 3.11
N SER A 181 4.05 -10.49 2.83
CA SER A 181 3.49 -9.63 3.87
C SER A 181 2.54 -10.51 4.69
N MET A 182 2.90 -10.79 5.95
CA MET A 182 1.97 -11.28 6.97
C MET A 182 0.96 -10.18 7.32
#